data_AF-A0A1V6IWH4-F1
#
_entry.id   AF-A0A1V6IWH4-F1
#
_cell.length_a   1.000
_cell.length_b   1.000
_cell.length_c   1.000
_cell.angle_alpha   90.00
_cell.angle_beta   90.00
_cell.angle_gamma   90.00
#
_symmetry.space_group_name_H-M   'P 1'
#
loop_
_entity.id
_entity.type
_entity.pdbx_description
1 polymer ?
#
loop_
_entity_poly.entity_id
_entity_poly.type
_entity_poly.pdbx_seq_one_letter_code
_entity_poly.pdbx_strand_id
1 'polypeptide(L)'
;MWYLVRKLSKYLLFFNSLLIAGAIALPAAAEMNITDITISKPHNGIATITWNTSEPTKSDVYFGTSSENLIYHVGNIEFKVHHEADLTGLRKKTDYYYKIIATNSSGQRVESFVQYFNTDKMKDSVAPEVSGLRVLQTIDTAAAIHFFTNEPSRVNIFYGFTPNKLDKRRSDNSLRYEHLIIIDGLKSGSKYYFSILVKDEDDNTTERSGEFTTDAYHNYGQINISNLVPQNANQAIILPEAAVISWDSNVLATSEIVYGTDPDHLNKRLPASKDHQLSHRVELTNLNPNTVYYFKVKMSSNLNHKSFESQVYSFKTAPLTLEYLRQYFKSGDILKYGNDYYYLYNQQKIKLNNNSLTSRGYNKSAAKPIADKYFTFYKEGPAYWGAYHDGQVVKFPKKVTVYVIDGQYKRPLANEFVLKFLNYKTSDIIIDKDGNLNNYKNGAVVEHSNYLTGKCPLKNYSLAKSPNGTTVYLIANGRKMPFVNQKVFLQYGFKFSNVKVVDWGILGRIPDGQPII
;
A
#
# COMPACT_ATOMS: atom_id res chain seq x y z
N MET A 1 77.36 -7.14 1.49
CA MET A 1 78.54 -7.63 2.21
C MET A 1 78.20 -7.56 3.70
N TRP A 2 77.55 -8.60 4.22
CA TRP A 2 78.16 -9.67 5.04
C TRP A 2 78.55 -9.16 6.44
N TYR A 3 77.65 -9.20 7.44
CA TYR A 3 77.18 -10.32 8.29
C TYR A 3 78.23 -10.94 9.24
N LEU A 4 77.86 -10.97 10.53
CA LEU A 4 78.48 -11.77 11.61
C LEU A 4 77.60 -13.01 11.92
N VAL A 5 78.15 -14.00 12.66
CA VAL A 5 77.61 -14.54 13.94
C VAL A 5 78.37 -15.83 14.39
N ARG A 6 78.34 -16.12 15.70
CA ARG A 6 78.88 -17.28 16.46
C ARG A 6 77.84 -17.64 17.54
N LYS A 7 77.66 -18.84 18.12
CA LYS A 7 78.16 -20.25 18.12
C LYS A 7 77.03 -21.06 18.83
N LEU A 8 76.88 -22.39 18.96
CA LEU A 8 77.50 -23.70 18.63
C LEU A 8 76.33 -24.75 18.78
N SER A 9 76.37 -26.10 18.70
CA SER A 9 77.38 -27.18 18.55
C SER A 9 76.71 -28.45 17.97
N LYS A 10 77.47 -29.54 17.79
CA LYS A 10 77.04 -30.95 17.56
C LYS A 10 76.08 -31.23 16.38
N TYR A 11 76.58 -31.79 15.28
CA TYR A 11 75.93 -32.85 14.45
C TYR A 11 76.81 -33.24 13.25
N LEU A 12 77.09 -34.54 13.07
CA LEU A 12 77.61 -35.23 11.88
C LEU A 12 77.18 -36.73 12.04
N LEU A 13 76.69 -37.50 11.07
CA LEU A 13 76.56 -37.33 9.61
C LEU A 13 75.19 -37.79 9.06
N PHE A 14 74.78 -37.23 7.91
CA PHE A 14 73.99 -37.89 6.85
C PHE A 14 74.98 -38.37 5.75
N PHE A 15 74.71 -39.25 4.78
CA PHE A 15 73.52 -39.66 4.02
C PHE A 15 73.56 -41.23 3.80
N ASN A 16 72.64 -41.95 3.15
CA ASN A 16 71.71 -41.56 2.06
C ASN A 16 70.41 -42.38 1.97
N SER A 17 69.47 -41.81 1.22
CA SER A 17 68.09 -42.21 0.85
C SER A 17 67.72 -43.68 0.61
N LEU A 18 66.49 -44.03 1.02
CA LEU A 18 65.50 -44.66 0.11
C LEU A 18 64.09 -44.11 0.43
N LEU A 19 63.27 -43.85 -0.59
CA LEU A 19 61.86 -43.46 -0.40
C LEU A 19 60.95 -44.69 -0.33
N ILE A 20 60.03 -44.70 0.64
CA ILE A 20 58.76 -45.45 0.56
C ILE A 20 57.64 -44.44 0.83
N ALA A 21 56.77 -44.23 -0.15
CA ALA A 21 55.66 -43.30 -0.04
C ALA A 21 54.51 -43.93 0.75
N GLY A 22 54.54 -43.78 2.07
CA GLY A 22 53.41 -44.12 2.93
C GLY A 22 52.24 -43.18 2.69
N ALA A 23 51.36 -43.52 1.75
CA ALA A 23 50.10 -42.82 1.54
C ALA A 23 49.19 -43.06 2.75
N ILE A 24 49.22 -42.13 3.71
CA ILE A 24 48.25 -42.10 4.81
C ILE A 24 46.89 -41.81 4.20
N ALA A 25 46.08 -42.84 4.04
CA ALA A 25 44.65 -42.67 3.85
C ALA A 25 44.10 -42.02 5.12
N LEU A 26 43.86 -40.70 5.04
CA LEU A 26 43.03 -40.03 6.04
C LEU A 26 41.70 -40.78 6.10
N PRO A 27 41.19 -41.17 7.29
CA PRO A 27 39.86 -41.72 7.38
C PRO A 27 38.90 -40.70 6.79
N ALA A 28 38.05 -41.13 5.86
CA ALA A 28 37.01 -40.25 5.31
C ALA A 28 36.19 -39.71 6.49
N ALA A 29 36.08 -38.38 6.59
CA ALA A 29 35.29 -37.76 7.63
C ALA A 29 33.86 -38.30 7.50
N ALA A 30 33.33 -38.90 8.57
CA ALA A 30 32.00 -39.50 8.55
C ALA A 30 30.98 -38.43 8.16
N GLU A 31 30.31 -38.63 7.02
CA GLU A 31 29.40 -37.61 6.49
C GLU A 31 28.23 -37.40 7.44
N MET A 32 27.99 -36.15 7.83
CA MET A 32 26.85 -35.78 8.65
C MET A 32 25.57 -36.16 7.91
N ASN A 33 24.75 -37.01 8.51
CA ASN A 33 23.52 -37.53 7.91
C ASN A 33 22.32 -37.35 8.85
N ILE A 34 21.12 -37.50 8.28
CA ILE A 34 19.85 -37.53 8.99
C ILE A 34 19.28 -38.94 8.82
N THR A 35 18.89 -39.59 9.93
CA THR A 35 18.31 -40.93 9.95
C THR A 35 17.01 -40.96 10.74
N ASP A 36 16.31 -42.11 10.67
CA ASP A 36 15.18 -42.45 11.56
C ASP A 36 14.04 -41.41 11.54
N ILE A 37 13.83 -40.77 10.39
CA ILE A 37 12.79 -39.77 10.19
C ILE A 37 11.43 -40.48 10.30
N THR A 38 10.67 -40.17 11.34
CA THR A 38 9.30 -40.64 11.51
C THR A 38 8.36 -39.47 11.81
N ILE A 39 7.09 -39.64 11.44
CA ILE A 39 6.04 -38.66 11.72
C ILE A 39 4.89 -39.35 12.46
N SER A 40 4.41 -38.69 13.52
CA SER A 40 3.28 -39.16 14.32
C SER A 40 1.99 -39.09 13.49
N LYS A 41 0.99 -39.87 13.90
CA LYS A 41 -0.32 -39.83 13.24
C LYS A 41 -0.96 -38.45 13.50
N PRO A 42 -1.28 -37.65 12.46
CA PRO A 42 -1.82 -36.31 12.67
C PRO A 42 -3.12 -36.31 13.47
N HIS A 43 -3.26 -35.33 14.37
CA HIS A 43 -4.47 -35.06 15.14
C HIS A 43 -4.58 -33.56 15.46
N ASN A 44 -5.80 -33.03 15.54
CA ASN A 44 -6.08 -31.68 16.07
C ASN A 44 -5.29 -30.54 15.37
N GLY A 45 -4.97 -30.72 14.08
CA GLY A 45 -4.14 -29.76 13.30
C GLY A 45 -2.63 -29.82 13.56
N ILE A 46 -2.13 -30.89 14.19
CA ILE A 46 -0.72 -31.10 14.55
C ILE A 46 -0.23 -32.46 14.03
N ALA A 47 1.04 -32.53 13.62
CA ALA A 47 1.79 -33.78 13.44
C ALA A 47 3.23 -33.60 13.92
N THR A 48 3.70 -34.48 14.79
CA THR A 48 5.03 -34.44 15.40
C THR A 48 6.01 -35.22 14.53
N ILE A 49 7.09 -34.59 14.10
CA ILE A 49 8.17 -35.25 13.34
C ILE A 49 9.39 -35.42 14.24
N THR A 50 10.01 -36.60 14.20
CA THR A 50 11.24 -36.95 14.93
C THR A 50 12.30 -37.47 13.97
N TRP A 51 13.58 -37.20 14.26
CA TRP A 51 14.72 -37.67 13.47
C TRP A 51 16.01 -37.68 14.29
N ASN A 52 17.01 -38.41 13.80
CA ASN A 52 18.35 -38.47 14.37
C ASN A 52 19.38 -37.79 13.46
N THR A 53 20.48 -37.29 14.04
CA THR A 53 21.68 -36.86 13.30
C THR A 53 22.93 -37.50 13.89
N SER A 54 23.89 -37.88 13.03
CA SER A 54 25.13 -38.58 13.46
C SER A 54 26.04 -37.77 14.39
N GLU A 55 25.88 -36.46 14.42
CA GLU A 55 26.54 -35.54 15.36
C GLU A 55 25.55 -34.48 15.89
N PRO A 56 25.90 -33.69 16.92
CA PRO A 56 25.04 -32.62 17.43
C PRO A 56 24.82 -31.50 16.41
N THR A 57 23.57 -31.31 16.00
CA THR A 57 23.15 -30.28 15.01
C THR A 57 22.09 -29.36 15.59
N LYS A 58 21.97 -28.14 15.04
CA LYS A 58 20.69 -27.41 14.99
C LYS A 58 19.93 -27.89 13.77
N SER A 59 18.60 -27.92 13.82
CA SER A 59 17.81 -28.44 12.69
C SER A 59 16.51 -27.65 12.48
N ASP A 60 16.21 -27.35 11.21
CA ASP A 60 14.97 -26.73 10.75
C ASP A 60 14.14 -27.73 9.94
N VAL A 61 12.84 -27.88 10.25
CA VAL A 61 11.90 -28.61 9.40
C VAL A 61 11.10 -27.62 8.57
N TYR A 62 11.21 -27.71 7.24
CA TYR A 62 10.41 -26.94 6.30
C TYR A 62 9.24 -27.78 5.80
N PHE A 63 8.03 -27.21 5.68
CA PHE A 63 6.84 -27.93 5.22
C PHE A 63 5.85 -27.05 4.44
N GLY A 64 4.96 -27.68 3.67
CA GLY A 64 3.95 -26.99 2.87
C GLY A 64 3.09 -27.94 2.03
N THR A 65 2.03 -27.42 1.40
CA THR A 65 1.12 -28.22 0.54
C THR A 65 1.60 -28.33 -0.92
N SER A 66 2.92 -28.23 -1.14
CA SER A 66 3.58 -28.43 -2.42
C SER A 66 5.03 -28.86 -2.18
N SER A 67 5.49 -29.89 -2.88
CA SER A 67 6.88 -30.39 -2.83
C SER A 67 7.91 -29.37 -3.29
N GLU A 68 7.51 -28.43 -4.15
CA GLU A 68 8.36 -27.38 -4.71
C GLU A 68 8.38 -26.10 -3.86
N ASN A 69 7.44 -25.94 -2.91
CA ASN A 69 7.25 -24.68 -2.19
C ASN A 69 6.85 -24.90 -0.71
N LEU A 70 7.87 -25.16 0.11
CA LEU A 70 7.76 -25.39 1.56
C LEU A 70 7.78 -24.05 2.32
N ILE A 71 6.63 -23.37 2.36
CA ILE A 71 6.50 -22.00 2.89
C ILE A 71 6.50 -21.87 4.41
N TYR A 72 6.31 -22.96 5.15
CA TYR A 72 6.31 -22.99 6.62
C TYR A 72 7.60 -23.63 7.12
N HIS A 73 8.06 -23.25 8.33
CA HIS A 73 9.19 -23.91 8.98
C HIS A 73 9.06 -23.92 10.51
N VAL A 74 9.73 -24.88 11.14
CA VAL A 74 9.89 -25.00 12.60
C VAL A 74 11.38 -25.24 12.88
N GLY A 75 12.02 -24.32 13.61
CA GLY A 75 13.46 -24.34 13.85
C GLY A 75 13.84 -24.73 15.28
N ASN A 76 14.73 -25.70 15.43
CA ASN A 76 15.29 -26.13 16.71
C ASN A 76 16.71 -25.56 16.88
N ILE A 77 16.86 -24.66 17.85
CA ILE A 77 18.07 -23.85 18.03
C ILE A 77 19.15 -24.51 18.93
N GLU A 78 18.88 -25.69 19.50
CA GLU A 78 19.79 -26.39 20.39
C GLU A 78 20.58 -27.47 19.64
N PHE A 79 21.85 -27.69 20.00
CA PHE A 79 22.67 -28.73 19.37
C PHE A 79 22.34 -30.12 19.94
N LYS A 80 21.64 -30.94 19.16
CA LYS A 80 21.14 -32.27 19.57
C LYS A 80 21.44 -33.35 18.52
N VAL A 81 21.42 -34.62 18.96
CA VAL A 81 21.53 -35.82 18.09
C VAL A 81 20.18 -36.53 17.89
N HIS A 82 19.24 -36.37 18.82
CA HIS A 82 17.84 -36.78 18.69
C HIS A 82 16.99 -35.51 18.64
N HIS A 83 16.07 -35.43 17.70
CA HIS A 83 15.28 -34.23 17.42
C HIS A 83 13.79 -34.51 17.34
N GLU A 84 13.01 -33.47 17.61
CA GLU A 84 11.55 -33.46 17.56
C GLU A 84 11.08 -32.06 17.17
N ALA A 85 9.99 -31.96 16.40
CA ALA A 85 9.29 -30.73 16.08
C ALA A 85 7.80 -30.98 15.79
N ASP A 86 6.91 -30.10 16.28
CA ASP A 86 5.48 -30.15 15.96
C ASP A 86 5.16 -29.30 14.72
N LEU A 87 4.69 -29.96 13.65
CA LEU A 87 4.14 -29.30 12.48
C LEU A 87 2.69 -28.91 12.79
N THR A 88 2.47 -27.64 13.10
CA THR A 88 1.17 -27.10 13.55
C THR A 88 0.43 -26.36 12.42
N GLY A 89 -0.88 -26.15 12.59
CA GLY A 89 -1.73 -25.45 11.62
C GLY A 89 -2.12 -26.30 10.41
N LEU A 90 -2.05 -27.63 10.54
CA LEU A 90 -2.38 -28.57 9.48
C LEU A 90 -3.89 -28.59 9.20
N ARG A 91 -4.26 -28.63 7.91
CA ARG A 91 -5.65 -28.80 7.46
C ARG A 91 -5.96 -30.28 7.26
N LYS A 92 -7.19 -30.71 7.52
CA LYS A 92 -7.71 -32.07 7.23
C LYS A 92 -7.72 -32.33 5.71
N LYS A 93 -7.70 -33.60 5.29
CA LYS A 93 -7.87 -34.04 3.89
C LYS A 93 -6.91 -33.31 2.91
N THR A 94 -5.66 -33.14 3.34
CA THR A 94 -4.62 -32.34 2.67
C THR A 94 -3.29 -33.10 2.70
N ASP A 95 -2.61 -33.17 1.56
CA ASP A 95 -1.22 -33.65 1.47
C ASP A 95 -0.25 -32.55 1.89
N TYR A 96 0.70 -32.90 2.76
CA TYR A 96 1.76 -32.04 3.24
C TYR A 96 3.13 -32.66 2.92
N TYR A 97 3.96 -31.86 2.25
CA TYR A 97 5.35 -32.18 1.95
C TYR A 97 6.24 -31.54 3.01
N TYR A 98 7.38 -32.17 3.31
CA TYR A 98 8.36 -31.64 4.26
C TYR A 98 9.80 -32.05 3.92
N LYS A 99 10.75 -31.31 4.48
CA LYS A 99 12.20 -31.58 4.41
C LYS A 99 12.87 -31.04 5.67
N ILE A 100 13.85 -31.80 6.18
CA ILE A 100 14.69 -31.40 7.31
C ILE A 100 16.00 -30.81 6.76
N ILE A 101 16.49 -29.74 7.38
CA ILE A 101 17.83 -29.17 7.17
C ILE A 101 18.56 -29.18 8.51
N ALA A 102 19.67 -29.90 8.61
CA ALA A 102 20.49 -29.98 9.82
C ALA A 102 21.85 -29.29 9.60
N THR A 103 22.33 -28.56 10.62
CA THR A 103 23.59 -27.81 10.58
C THR A 103 24.41 -28.04 11.85
N ASN A 104 25.65 -28.49 11.72
CA ASN A 104 26.55 -28.74 12.87
C ASN A 104 27.21 -27.45 13.40
N SER A 105 27.96 -27.57 14.49
CA SER A 105 28.65 -26.42 15.12
C SER A 105 29.77 -25.83 14.25
N SER A 106 30.28 -26.59 13.29
CA SER A 106 31.25 -26.14 12.27
C SER A 106 30.59 -25.43 11.08
N GLY A 107 29.26 -25.35 11.03
CA GLY A 107 28.51 -24.73 9.93
C GLY A 107 28.35 -25.62 8.68
N GLN A 108 28.71 -26.91 8.75
CA GLN A 108 28.38 -27.87 7.70
C GLN A 108 26.88 -28.16 7.74
N ARG A 109 26.27 -28.41 6.58
CA ARG A 109 24.82 -28.57 6.40
C ARG A 109 24.50 -29.86 5.63
N VAL A 110 23.50 -30.60 6.10
CA VAL A 110 22.88 -31.73 5.39
C VAL A 110 21.37 -31.50 5.28
N GLU A 111 20.74 -32.13 4.31
CA GLU A 111 19.29 -32.02 4.06
C GLU A 111 18.69 -33.41 3.87
N SER A 112 17.45 -33.63 4.31
CA SER A 112 16.69 -34.80 3.91
C SER A 112 16.18 -34.65 2.47
N PHE A 113 15.86 -35.78 1.83
CA PHE A 113 14.93 -35.75 0.69
C PHE A 113 13.59 -35.13 1.11
N VAL A 114 12.86 -34.58 0.14
CA VAL A 114 11.47 -34.14 0.35
C VAL A 114 10.61 -35.38 0.52
N GLN A 115 9.92 -35.47 1.66
CA GLN A 115 8.96 -36.52 1.99
C GLN A 115 7.56 -35.92 2.07
N TYR A 116 6.54 -36.76 2.24
CA TYR A 116 5.16 -36.30 2.41
C TYR A 116 4.39 -37.16 3.41
N PHE A 117 3.29 -36.60 3.91
CA PHE A 117 2.27 -37.27 4.70
C PHE A 117 0.91 -36.65 4.38
N ASN A 118 -0.18 -37.30 4.80
CA ASN A 118 -1.52 -36.77 4.58
C ASN A 118 -2.37 -36.73 5.86
N THR A 119 -3.41 -35.91 5.81
CA THR A 119 -4.34 -35.67 6.93
C THR A 119 -5.75 -36.19 6.66
N ASP A 120 -5.91 -37.15 5.73
CA ASP A 120 -7.21 -37.75 5.37
C ASP A 120 -7.90 -38.42 6.57
N LYS A 121 -7.09 -38.97 7.47
CA LYS A 121 -7.51 -39.68 8.68
C LYS A 121 -7.08 -38.94 9.95
N MET A 122 -6.79 -37.64 9.82
CA MET A 122 -6.60 -36.74 10.95
C MET A 122 -7.94 -36.55 11.64
N LYS A 123 -8.06 -37.08 12.86
CA LYS A 123 -9.20 -36.78 13.71
C LYS A 123 -9.00 -35.43 14.38
N ASP A 124 -10.12 -34.78 14.70
CA ASP A 124 -10.13 -33.87 15.83
C ASP A 124 -10.61 -34.55 17.11
N SER A 125 -10.10 -34.07 18.23
CA SER A 125 -10.48 -34.47 19.58
C SER A 125 -10.60 -33.26 20.52
N VAL A 126 -10.52 -32.04 19.99
CA VAL A 126 -10.75 -30.80 20.73
C VAL A 126 -12.20 -30.41 20.54
N ALA A 127 -12.83 -29.88 21.58
CA ALA A 127 -14.20 -29.36 21.49
C ALA A 127 -14.19 -27.88 21.10
N PRO A 128 -15.14 -27.41 20.27
CA PRO A 128 -15.12 -26.05 19.74
C PRO A 128 -15.22 -25.00 20.85
N GLU A 129 -14.28 -24.05 20.90
CA GLU A 129 -14.27 -22.98 21.88
C GLU A 129 -15.30 -21.91 21.50
N VAL A 130 -16.37 -21.81 22.30
CA VAL A 130 -17.41 -20.79 22.16
C VAL A 130 -16.97 -19.49 22.83
N SER A 131 -16.94 -18.40 22.05
CA SER A 131 -16.61 -17.05 22.52
C SER A 131 -17.68 -16.02 22.11
N GLY A 132 -17.70 -14.88 22.81
CA GLY A 132 -18.59 -13.76 22.48
C GLY A 132 -20.10 -13.99 22.68
N LEU A 133 -20.51 -15.07 23.34
CA LEU A 133 -21.92 -15.46 23.51
C LEU A 133 -22.76 -14.37 24.19
N ARG A 134 -23.76 -13.88 23.47
CA ARG A 134 -24.67 -12.82 23.90
C ARG A 134 -26.00 -12.89 23.16
N VAL A 135 -27.01 -12.24 23.74
CA VAL A 135 -28.29 -11.94 23.07
C VAL A 135 -28.14 -10.55 22.48
N LEU A 136 -28.30 -10.40 21.15
CA LEU A 136 -28.16 -9.11 20.48
C LEU A 136 -29.42 -8.25 20.61
N GLN A 137 -30.59 -8.89 20.54
CA GLN A 137 -31.89 -8.25 20.69
C GLN A 137 -32.96 -9.28 21.08
N THR A 138 -33.91 -8.85 21.90
CA THR A 138 -35.22 -9.49 22.08
C THR A 138 -36.30 -8.65 21.41
N ILE A 139 -37.36 -9.32 21.00
CA ILE A 139 -38.67 -8.71 20.77
C ILE A 139 -39.70 -9.47 21.61
N ASP A 140 -40.99 -9.16 21.45
CA ASP A 140 -42.08 -9.79 22.20
C ASP A 140 -42.31 -11.27 21.83
N THR A 141 -41.95 -11.68 20.60
CA THR A 141 -42.19 -13.03 20.07
C THR A 141 -40.94 -13.81 19.65
N ALA A 142 -39.75 -13.19 19.70
CA ALA A 142 -38.50 -13.81 19.25
C ALA A 142 -37.25 -13.23 19.95
N ALA A 143 -36.12 -13.94 19.83
CA ALA A 143 -34.82 -13.49 20.34
C ALA A 143 -33.67 -13.86 19.37
N ALA A 144 -32.67 -12.99 19.27
CA ALA A 144 -31.48 -13.17 18.45
C ALA A 144 -30.24 -13.46 19.32
N ILE A 145 -29.69 -14.68 19.22
CA ILE A 145 -28.50 -15.11 19.96
C ILE A 145 -27.29 -15.12 19.01
N HIS A 146 -26.17 -14.54 19.45
CA HIS A 146 -24.94 -14.38 18.67
C HIS A 146 -23.72 -14.92 19.43
N PHE A 147 -22.84 -15.64 18.73
CA PHE A 147 -21.55 -16.10 19.24
C PHE A 147 -20.60 -16.50 18.11
N PHE A 148 -19.33 -16.69 18.47
CA PHE A 148 -18.28 -17.21 17.59
C PHE A 148 -17.75 -18.55 18.10
N THR A 149 -17.15 -19.31 17.20
CA THR A 149 -16.37 -20.52 17.48
C THR A 149 -14.97 -20.40 16.89
N ASN A 150 -13.98 -21.01 17.53
CA ASN A 150 -12.61 -21.10 17.00
C ASN A 150 -12.51 -21.98 15.74
N GLU A 151 -13.49 -22.84 15.49
CA GLU A 151 -13.57 -23.77 14.34
C GLU A 151 -14.99 -23.87 13.74
N PRO A 152 -15.14 -24.37 12.49
CA PRO A 152 -16.46 -24.51 11.86
C PRO A 152 -17.36 -25.47 12.64
N SER A 153 -18.45 -24.94 13.19
CA SER A 153 -19.34 -25.67 14.09
C SER A 153 -20.80 -25.66 13.63
N ARG A 154 -21.59 -26.57 14.18
CA ARG A 154 -23.04 -26.74 14.06
C ARG A 154 -23.67 -26.51 15.44
N VAL A 155 -24.94 -26.11 15.49
CA VAL A 155 -25.56 -25.59 16.72
C VAL A 155 -26.93 -26.21 16.96
N ASN A 156 -27.17 -26.64 18.21
CA ASN A 156 -28.51 -26.85 18.74
C ASN A 156 -28.71 -25.90 19.92
N ILE A 157 -29.81 -25.14 19.93
CA ILE A 157 -30.21 -24.35 21.10
C ILE A 157 -31.44 -25.00 21.72
N PHE A 158 -31.30 -25.47 22.95
CA PHE A 158 -32.40 -25.92 23.80
C PHE A 158 -32.83 -24.74 24.68
N TYR A 159 -34.14 -24.52 24.84
CA TYR A 159 -34.65 -23.38 25.59
C TYR A 159 -35.98 -23.67 26.28
N GLY A 160 -36.28 -22.95 27.36
CA GLY A 160 -37.48 -23.15 28.18
C GLY A 160 -37.65 -22.09 29.26
N PHE A 161 -38.72 -22.19 30.07
CA PHE A 161 -39.04 -21.20 31.11
C PHE A 161 -38.24 -21.39 32.41
N THR A 162 -37.53 -22.50 32.60
CA THR A 162 -36.67 -22.76 33.77
C THR A 162 -35.35 -23.40 33.35
N PRO A 163 -34.25 -23.23 34.12
CA PRO A 163 -32.94 -23.80 33.75
C PRO A 163 -32.97 -25.32 33.58
N ASN A 164 -33.75 -26.00 34.43
CA ASN A 164 -33.81 -27.45 34.51
C ASN A 164 -34.82 -28.07 33.53
N LYS A 165 -35.51 -27.28 32.70
CA LYS A 165 -36.49 -27.76 31.71
C LYS A 165 -36.44 -26.95 30.42
N LEU A 166 -35.46 -27.26 29.59
CA LEU A 166 -35.27 -26.70 28.25
C LEU A 166 -36.02 -27.55 27.20
N ASP A 167 -37.36 -27.49 27.24
CA ASP A 167 -38.24 -28.40 26.49
C ASP A 167 -38.52 -28.00 25.03
N LYS A 168 -38.02 -26.86 24.56
CA LYS A 168 -38.03 -26.45 23.15
C LYS A 168 -36.63 -26.51 22.53
N ARG A 169 -36.55 -26.68 21.21
CA ARG A 169 -35.28 -26.77 20.44
C ARG A 169 -35.31 -25.92 19.17
N ARG A 170 -34.17 -25.33 18.82
CA ARG A 170 -33.84 -24.74 17.50
C ARG A 170 -32.50 -25.34 17.05
N SER A 171 -32.28 -25.49 15.74
CA SER A 171 -31.08 -26.11 15.19
C SER A 171 -30.57 -25.38 13.95
N ASP A 172 -29.25 -25.31 13.82
CA ASP A 172 -28.51 -24.87 12.65
C ASP A 172 -27.42 -25.90 12.33
N ASN A 173 -27.59 -26.63 11.22
CA ASN A 173 -26.67 -27.68 10.80
C ASN A 173 -25.56 -27.17 9.86
N SER A 174 -25.45 -25.84 9.68
CA SER A 174 -24.45 -25.21 8.81
C SER A 174 -23.13 -25.04 9.57
N LEU A 175 -22.03 -25.64 9.07
CA LEU A 175 -20.68 -25.44 9.62
C LEU A 175 -20.25 -23.97 9.43
N ARG A 176 -20.12 -23.21 10.52
CA ARG A 176 -19.71 -21.79 10.53
C ARG A 176 -18.78 -21.46 11.70
N TYR A 177 -18.03 -20.36 11.59
CA TYR A 177 -17.26 -19.74 12.69
C TYR A 177 -18.08 -18.69 13.47
N GLU A 178 -19.18 -18.21 12.88
CA GLU A 178 -20.04 -17.18 13.43
C GLU A 178 -21.50 -17.64 13.34
N HIS A 179 -22.22 -17.51 14.44
CA HIS A 179 -23.59 -17.98 14.55
C HIS A 179 -24.51 -16.84 14.97
N LEU A 180 -25.55 -16.59 14.19
CA LEU A 180 -26.69 -15.76 14.54
C LEU A 180 -27.95 -16.62 14.46
N ILE A 181 -28.47 -17.03 15.62
CA ILE A 181 -29.62 -17.92 15.72
C ILE A 181 -30.84 -17.12 16.19
N ILE A 182 -31.87 -17.07 15.36
CA ILE A 182 -33.18 -16.55 15.74
C ILE A 182 -34.03 -17.67 16.34
N ILE A 183 -34.57 -17.42 17.53
CA ILE A 183 -35.57 -18.27 18.19
C ILE A 183 -36.92 -17.56 18.14
N ASP A 184 -37.86 -18.13 17.38
CA ASP A 184 -39.21 -17.61 17.17
C ASP A 184 -40.26 -18.31 18.06
N GLY A 185 -41.49 -17.81 18.09
CA GLY A 185 -42.62 -18.46 18.77
C GLY A 185 -42.50 -18.42 20.29
N LEU A 186 -41.93 -17.32 20.80
CA LEU A 186 -41.79 -17.02 22.22
C LEU A 186 -43.03 -16.29 22.74
N LYS A 187 -43.26 -16.38 24.06
CA LYS A 187 -44.30 -15.62 24.75
C LYS A 187 -43.72 -14.27 25.15
N SER A 188 -44.50 -13.20 24.98
CA SER A 188 -44.15 -11.82 25.41
C SER A 188 -43.95 -11.70 26.94
N GLY A 189 -43.12 -10.75 27.36
CA GLY A 189 -42.87 -10.41 28.77
C GLY A 189 -42.34 -11.56 29.61
N SER A 190 -41.70 -12.55 29.00
CA SER A 190 -41.40 -13.85 29.62
C SER A 190 -39.91 -14.13 29.64
N LYS A 191 -39.41 -14.54 30.81
CA LYS A 191 -38.03 -14.98 30.97
C LYS A 191 -37.85 -16.39 30.38
N TYR A 192 -36.76 -16.56 29.63
CA TYR A 192 -36.32 -17.82 29.05
C TYR A 192 -34.89 -18.13 29.47
N TYR A 193 -34.64 -19.41 29.67
CA TYR A 193 -33.31 -20.00 29.83
C TYR A 193 -32.96 -20.77 28.55
N PHE A 194 -31.68 -20.85 28.21
CA PHE A 194 -31.20 -21.65 27.09
C PHE A 194 -29.86 -22.33 27.39
N SER A 195 -29.61 -23.45 26.71
CA SER A 195 -28.27 -24.05 26.53
C SER A 195 -28.02 -24.19 25.04
N ILE A 196 -26.84 -23.75 24.58
CA ILE A 196 -26.34 -24.06 23.24
C ILE A 196 -25.42 -25.28 23.33
N LEU A 197 -25.70 -26.28 22.52
CA LEU A 197 -24.84 -27.42 22.25
C LEU A 197 -24.20 -27.20 20.87
N VAL A 198 -22.92 -26.86 20.89
CA VAL A 198 -22.09 -26.56 19.73
C VAL A 198 -21.25 -27.78 19.39
N LYS A 199 -21.14 -28.14 18.11
CA LYS A 199 -20.54 -29.39 17.63
C LYS A 199 -19.74 -29.19 16.35
N ASP A 200 -18.49 -29.64 16.30
CA ASP A 200 -17.55 -29.50 15.18
C ASP A 200 -17.90 -30.42 13.97
N GLU A 201 -16.90 -30.75 13.12
CA GLU A 201 -17.04 -31.77 12.06
C GLU A 201 -16.98 -33.22 12.60
N ASP A 202 -16.10 -33.52 13.58
CA ASP A 202 -15.76 -34.86 14.09
C ASP A 202 -16.66 -35.35 15.26
N ASP A 203 -17.68 -34.56 15.60
CA ASP A 203 -18.66 -34.76 16.67
C ASP A 203 -18.20 -34.42 18.12
N ASN A 204 -17.11 -33.67 18.28
CA ASN A 204 -16.70 -33.06 19.55
C ASN A 204 -17.66 -31.92 19.95
N THR A 205 -17.98 -31.79 21.24
CA THR A 205 -19.09 -30.92 21.72
C THR A 205 -18.71 -29.97 22.84
N THR A 206 -19.18 -28.72 22.74
CA THR A 206 -19.14 -27.72 23.82
C THR A 206 -20.54 -27.24 24.16
N GLU A 207 -20.87 -27.20 25.46
CA GLU A 207 -22.09 -26.55 25.96
C GLU A 207 -21.83 -25.19 26.62
N ARG A 208 -22.76 -24.25 26.44
CA ARG A 208 -22.83 -22.96 27.16
C ARG A 208 -24.29 -22.59 27.42
N SER A 209 -24.59 -22.09 28.62
CA SER A 209 -25.94 -21.69 29.01
C SER A 209 -26.08 -20.17 29.15
N GLY A 210 -27.31 -19.68 29.04
CA GLY A 210 -27.65 -18.28 29.25
C GLY A 210 -29.14 -18.07 29.50
N GLU A 211 -29.53 -16.80 29.62
CA GLU A 211 -30.93 -16.39 29.81
C GLU A 211 -31.23 -15.09 29.05
N PHE A 212 -32.51 -14.85 28.78
CA PHE A 212 -33.04 -13.58 28.26
C PHE A 212 -34.50 -13.40 28.69
N THR A 213 -35.06 -12.20 28.49
CA THR A 213 -36.48 -11.92 28.71
C THR A 213 -37.05 -11.24 27.48
N THR A 214 -38.14 -11.77 26.93
CA THR A 214 -38.84 -11.14 25.79
C THR A 214 -39.53 -9.85 26.21
N ASP A 215 -39.64 -8.91 25.27
CA ASP A 215 -40.31 -7.63 25.50
C ASP A 215 -41.78 -7.83 25.87
N ALA A 216 -42.28 -7.03 26.83
CA ALA A 216 -43.66 -7.10 27.32
C ALA A 216 -44.69 -6.40 26.42
N TYR A 217 -44.24 -5.73 25.36
CA TYR A 217 -45.05 -4.91 24.46
C TYR A 217 -44.64 -5.09 23.00
N HIS A 218 -45.63 -5.09 22.09
CA HIS A 218 -45.43 -5.33 20.66
C HIS A 218 -44.88 -4.09 19.92
N ASN A 219 -43.63 -3.72 20.20
CA ASN A 219 -42.96 -2.54 19.65
C ASN A 219 -42.36 -2.75 18.24
N TYR A 220 -42.41 -3.98 17.72
CA TYR A 220 -41.64 -4.41 16.54
C TYR A 220 -42.50 -4.92 15.37
N GLY A 221 -43.79 -4.58 15.33
CA GLY A 221 -44.69 -4.94 14.23
C GLY A 221 -44.28 -4.40 12.85
N GLN A 222 -43.41 -3.37 12.82
CA GLN A 222 -42.76 -2.83 11.63
C GLN A 222 -41.30 -2.48 11.91
N ILE A 223 -40.48 -2.45 10.85
CA ILE A 223 -39.13 -1.86 10.90
C ILE A 223 -39.28 -0.34 10.78
N ASN A 224 -38.68 0.40 11.71
CA ASN A 224 -38.56 1.85 11.68
C ASN A 224 -37.07 2.20 11.56
N ILE A 225 -36.74 3.27 10.82
CA ILE A 225 -35.38 3.83 10.77
C ILE A 225 -35.30 5.19 11.47
N SER A 226 -34.15 5.48 12.06
CA SER A 226 -33.83 6.74 12.74
C SER A 226 -32.42 7.21 12.36
N ASN A 227 -32.05 8.43 12.76
CA ASN A 227 -30.70 8.99 12.56
C ASN A 227 -30.17 8.94 11.12
N LEU A 228 -31.06 8.99 10.12
CA LEU A 228 -30.68 8.95 8.70
C LEU A 228 -29.89 10.20 8.31
N VAL A 229 -28.66 9.99 7.85
CA VAL A 229 -27.77 11.02 7.31
C VAL A 229 -27.27 10.58 5.94
N PRO A 230 -27.39 11.40 4.88
CA PRO A 230 -28.24 12.59 4.77
C PRO A 230 -29.72 12.19 4.65
N GLN A 231 -30.61 12.79 5.44
CA GLN A 231 -32.07 12.74 5.24
C GLN A 231 -32.51 13.66 4.08
N ASN A 232 -31.72 14.71 3.80
CA ASN A 232 -31.94 15.66 2.72
C ASN A 232 -30.62 16.30 2.24
N ALA A 233 -30.67 17.03 1.12
CA ALA A 233 -29.51 17.56 0.42
C ALA A 233 -28.58 18.50 1.21
N ASN A 234 -28.99 19.03 2.37
CA ASN A 234 -28.22 20.02 3.13
C ASN A 234 -27.48 19.45 4.36
N GLN A 235 -27.59 18.14 4.65
CA GLN A 235 -27.22 17.59 5.97
C GLN A 235 -25.84 16.93 6.11
N ALA A 236 -25.12 16.65 5.02
CA ALA A 236 -23.90 15.83 5.09
C ALA A 236 -22.70 16.46 4.38
N ILE A 237 -21.50 16.16 4.89
CA ILE A 237 -20.22 16.44 4.23
C ILE A 237 -20.06 15.43 3.08
N ILE A 238 -20.62 15.76 1.93
CA ILE A 238 -20.59 14.90 0.74
C ILE A 238 -19.39 15.32 -0.12
N LEU A 239 -18.47 14.39 -0.37
CA LEU A 239 -17.32 14.63 -1.24
C LEU A 239 -17.77 14.78 -2.70
N PRO A 240 -16.96 15.38 -3.59
CA PRO A 240 -17.35 15.52 -4.99
C PRO A 240 -17.63 14.18 -5.69
N GLU A 241 -17.01 13.08 -5.24
CA GLU A 241 -17.11 11.78 -5.91
C GLU A 241 -17.45 10.62 -4.97
N ALA A 242 -17.83 10.94 -3.73
CA ALA A 242 -18.25 9.95 -2.73
C ALA A 242 -19.27 10.52 -1.73
N ALA A 243 -20.15 9.66 -1.22
CA ALA A 243 -21.15 9.99 -0.22
C ALA A 243 -21.23 8.87 0.83
N VAL A 244 -21.30 9.23 2.10
CA VAL A 244 -21.60 8.30 3.20
C VAL A 244 -23.08 8.43 3.51
N ILE A 245 -23.78 7.30 3.61
CA ILE A 245 -25.17 7.24 4.06
C ILE A 245 -25.23 6.29 5.26
N SER A 246 -25.83 6.73 6.36
CA SER A 246 -25.96 5.95 7.60
C SER A 246 -27.30 6.20 8.29
N TRP A 247 -27.82 5.19 8.97
CA TRP A 247 -29.06 5.24 9.76
C TRP A 247 -29.03 4.12 10.81
N ASP A 248 -29.85 4.27 11.83
CA ASP A 248 -30.17 3.20 12.78
C ASP A 248 -31.55 2.62 12.45
N SER A 249 -31.83 1.43 12.99
CA SER A 249 -33.14 0.77 12.92
C SER A 249 -33.57 0.21 14.27
N ASN A 250 -34.87 0.03 14.47
CA ASN A 250 -35.40 -0.53 15.71
C ASN A 250 -35.16 -2.05 15.85
N VAL A 251 -34.86 -2.77 14.77
CA VAL A 251 -34.77 -4.24 14.80
C VAL A 251 -33.66 -4.77 13.91
N LEU A 252 -32.89 -5.73 14.42
CA LEU A 252 -31.76 -6.36 13.75
C LEU A 252 -32.10 -6.80 12.32
N ALA A 253 -31.46 -6.17 11.34
CA ALA A 253 -31.79 -6.34 9.94
C ALA A 253 -30.55 -6.36 9.04
N THR A 254 -30.67 -7.02 7.89
CA THR A 254 -29.79 -6.77 6.74
C THR A 254 -30.34 -5.59 5.94
N SER A 255 -29.48 -4.89 5.21
CA SER A 255 -29.93 -3.76 4.39
C SER A 255 -29.07 -3.51 3.15
N GLU A 256 -29.74 -3.08 2.07
CA GLU A 256 -29.13 -2.45 0.90
C GLU A 256 -29.67 -1.03 0.71
N ILE A 257 -28.88 -0.20 0.04
CA ILE A 257 -29.38 1.01 -0.61
C ILE A 257 -29.51 0.77 -2.11
N VAL A 258 -30.65 1.18 -2.67
CA VAL A 258 -30.84 1.36 -4.10
C VAL A 258 -30.75 2.84 -4.43
N TYR A 259 -30.00 3.21 -5.48
CA TYR A 259 -29.73 4.62 -5.80
C TYR A 259 -29.57 4.89 -7.30
N GLY A 260 -29.70 6.16 -7.69
CA GLY A 260 -29.63 6.61 -9.09
C GLY A 260 -29.57 8.14 -9.21
N THR A 261 -29.45 8.66 -10.43
CA THR A 261 -29.58 10.10 -10.73
C THR A 261 -30.99 10.50 -11.18
N ASP A 262 -31.85 9.50 -11.41
CA ASP A 262 -33.27 9.61 -11.72
C ASP A 262 -34.04 9.11 -10.47
N PRO A 263 -35.02 9.87 -9.93
CA PRO A 263 -35.76 9.48 -8.74
C PRO A 263 -36.68 8.27 -8.95
N ASP A 264 -37.17 8.07 -10.17
CA ASP A 264 -38.11 7.02 -10.55
C ASP A 264 -37.36 5.74 -10.99
N HIS A 265 -36.12 5.88 -11.49
CA HIS A 265 -35.29 4.79 -12.01
C HIS A 265 -33.97 4.58 -11.23
N LEU A 266 -34.09 4.13 -9.98
CA LEU A 266 -32.96 3.78 -9.11
C LEU A 266 -32.26 2.47 -9.56
N ASN A 267 -31.26 2.60 -10.44
CA ASN A 267 -30.65 1.49 -11.17
C ASN A 267 -29.38 0.86 -10.54
N LYS A 268 -28.81 1.46 -9.49
CA LYS A 268 -27.66 0.90 -8.75
C LYS A 268 -28.10 0.33 -7.40
N ARG A 269 -27.42 -0.72 -6.93
CA ARG A 269 -27.60 -1.31 -5.60
C ARG A 269 -26.27 -1.47 -4.89
N LEU A 270 -26.25 -1.34 -3.57
CA LEU A 270 -25.08 -1.62 -2.74
C LEU A 270 -25.52 -2.06 -1.32
N PRO A 271 -25.01 -3.19 -0.79
CA PRO A 271 -25.30 -3.59 0.59
C PRO A 271 -24.68 -2.60 1.59
N ALA A 272 -25.43 -2.29 2.64
CA ALA A 272 -25.04 -1.43 3.74
C ALA A 272 -24.66 -2.23 5.00
N SER A 273 -25.42 -3.29 5.29
CA SER A 273 -25.00 -4.36 6.19
C SER A 273 -25.38 -5.70 5.56
N LYS A 274 -24.38 -6.58 5.36
CA LYS A 274 -24.61 -7.98 4.95
C LYS A 274 -25.15 -8.80 6.11
N ASP A 275 -24.67 -8.46 7.30
CA ASP A 275 -25.02 -9.10 8.57
C ASP A 275 -26.15 -8.31 9.25
N HIS A 276 -26.82 -8.94 10.22
CA HIS A 276 -27.92 -8.30 10.93
C HIS A 276 -27.36 -7.35 11.99
N GLN A 277 -27.66 -6.06 11.83
CA GLN A 277 -27.17 -4.99 12.71
C GLN A 277 -28.32 -4.02 13.03
N LEU A 278 -28.15 -3.19 14.06
CA LEU A 278 -29.08 -2.09 14.39
C LEU A 278 -28.64 -0.76 13.77
N SER A 279 -27.33 -0.57 13.57
CA SER A 279 -26.76 0.60 12.90
C SER A 279 -26.20 0.18 11.54
N HIS A 280 -26.40 1.01 10.52
CA HIS A 280 -26.02 0.70 9.14
C HIS A 280 -25.25 1.88 8.54
N ARG A 281 -24.23 1.58 7.72
CA ARG A 281 -23.44 2.58 6.98
C ARG A 281 -23.05 2.04 5.63
N VAL A 282 -23.29 2.80 4.57
CA VAL A 282 -22.79 2.53 3.23
C VAL A 282 -21.97 3.70 2.70
N GLU A 283 -20.94 3.39 1.92
CA GLU A 283 -20.08 4.39 1.29
C GLU A 283 -20.20 4.27 -0.23
N LEU A 284 -20.88 5.24 -0.82
CA LEU A 284 -21.00 5.38 -2.26
C LEU A 284 -19.73 6.04 -2.79
N THR A 285 -19.10 5.45 -3.80
CA THR A 285 -17.88 5.96 -4.44
C THR A 285 -18.06 6.05 -5.96
N ASN A 286 -17.13 6.73 -6.65
CA ASN A 286 -17.19 6.95 -8.10
C ASN A 286 -18.48 7.67 -8.54
N LEU A 287 -18.97 8.59 -7.69
CA LEU A 287 -20.10 9.46 -8.02
C LEU A 287 -19.66 10.60 -8.94
N ASN A 288 -20.61 11.17 -9.68
CA ASN A 288 -20.40 12.38 -10.46
C ASN A 288 -20.45 13.61 -9.54
N PRO A 289 -19.54 14.60 -9.67
CA PRO A 289 -19.57 15.88 -8.95
C PRO A 289 -20.78 16.76 -9.28
N ASN A 290 -21.13 17.66 -8.37
CA ASN A 290 -22.24 18.63 -8.48
C ASN A 290 -23.61 18.00 -8.88
N THR A 291 -23.77 16.70 -8.66
CA THR A 291 -24.88 15.89 -9.21
C THR A 291 -25.83 15.51 -8.08
N VAL A 292 -27.13 15.62 -8.34
CA VAL A 292 -28.17 15.14 -7.41
C VAL A 292 -28.30 13.62 -7.60
N TYR A 293 -28.27 12.90 -6.48
CA TYR A 293 -28.52 11.48 -6.39
C TYR A 293 -29.76 11.24 -5.53
N TYR A 294 -30.57 10.28 -5.95
CA TYR A 294 -31.75 9.81 -5.26
C TYR A 294 -31.47 8.40 -4.72
N PHE A 295 -32.05 8.06 -3.58
CA PHE A 295 -31.88 6.74 -2.98
C PHE A 295 -33.08 6.29 -2.15
N LYS A 296 -33.20 4.97 -1.96
CA LYS A 296 -34.05 4.34 -0.95
C LYS A 296 -33.24 3.36 -0.11
N VAL A 297 -33.56 3.28 1.17
CA VAL A 297 -33.12 2.21 2.07
C VAL A 297 -34.09 1.04 1.92
N LYS A 298 -33.57 -0.18 1.73
CA LYS A 298 -34.34 -1.43 1.78
C LYS A 298 -33.79 -2.33 2.88
N MET A 299 -34.66 -2.92 3.68
CA MET A 299 -34.29 -3.70 4.87
C MET A 299 -35.10 -4.99 4.96
N SER A 300 -34.49 -6.02 5.55
CA SER A 300 -35.18 -7.26 5.92
C SER A 300 -34.68 -7.74 7.26
N SER A 301 -35.59 -8.09 8.16
CA SER A 301 -35.26 -8.63 9.48
C SER A 301 -35.82 -10.04 9.64
N ASN A 302 -34.92 -10.99 9.90
CA ASN A 302 -35.27 -12.36 10.26
C ASN A 302 -35.79 -12.46 11.71
N LEU A 303 -35.74 -11.39 12.51
CA LEU A 303 -36.16 -11.39 13.92
C LEU A 303 -37.65 -11.09 14.10
N ASN A 304 -38.23 -10.22 13.28
CA ASN A 304 -39.69 -9.94 13.28
C ASN A 304 -40.41 -10.37 11.98
N HIS A 305 -39.69 -10.98 11.03
CA HIS A 305 -40.18 -11.42 9.72
C HIS A 305 -40.82 -10.30 8.90
N LYS A 306 -40.24 -9.09 8.96
CA LYS A 306 -40.66 -7.92 8.19
C LYS A 306 -39.59 -7.50 7.19
N SER A 307 -40.05 -6.82 6.15
CA SER A 307 -39.22 -6.01 5.25
C SER A 307 -39.67 -4.55 5.32
N PHE A 308 -38.80 -3.63 4.95
CA PHE A 308 -39.08 -2.20 4.87
C PHE A 308 -38.43 -1.60 3.62
N GLU A 309 -39.11 -0.64 3.01
CA GLU A 309 -38.58 0.20 1.93
C GLU A 309 -38.94 1.65 2.25
N SER A 310 -37.94 2.54 2.20
CA SER A 310 -38.16 3.95 2.46
C SER A 310 -38.81 4.69 1.28
N GLN A 311 -39.37 5.86 1.60
CA GLN A 311 -39.54 6.93 0.61
C GLN A 311 -38.21 7.27 -0.10
N VAL A 312 -38.28 7.93 -1.25
CA VAL A 312 -37.10 8.41 -1.96
C VAL A 312 -36.49 9.60 -1.19
N TYR A 313 -35.24 9.45 -0.77
CA TYR A 313 -34.42 10.53 -0.26
C TYR A 313 -33.48 11.05 -1.35
N SER A 314 -32.89 12.24 -1.15
CA SER A 314 -31.91 12.79 -2.08
C SER A 314 -30.75 13.48 -1.38
N PHE A 315 -29.61 13.45 -2.05
CA PHE A 315 -28.41 14.19 -1.67
C PHE A 315 -27.76 14.79 -2.93
N LYS A 316 -26.87 15.77 -2.76
CA LYS A 316 -26.11 16.35 -3.87
C LYS A 316 -24.61 16.28 -3.59
N THR A 317 -23.83 15.75 -4.53
CA THR A 317 -22.37 15.76 -4.42
C THR A 317 -21.82 17.18 -4.50
N ALA A 318 -20.74 17.45 -3.77
CA ALA A 318 -20.04 18.72 -3.90
C ALA A 318 -19.54 18.94 -5.34
N PRO A 319 -19.38 20.20 -5.79
CA PRO A 319 -18.65 20.47 -7.02
C PRO A 319 -17.18 20.05 -6.87
N LEU A 320 -16.56 19.64 -7.97
CA LEU A 320 -15.09 19.53 -8.02
C LEU A 320 -14.49 20.91 -7.76
N THR A 321 -13.43 20.93 -6.95
CA THR A 321 -12.65 22.14 -6.67
C THR A 321 -11.17 21.85 -6.86
N LEU A 322 -10.40 22.89 -7.17
CA LEU A 322 -8.93 22.79 -7.19
C LEU A 322 -8.37 22.39 -5.82
N GLU A 323 -9.05 22.69 -4.71
CA GLU A 323 -8.63 22.29 -3.36
C GLU A 323 -8.78 20.79 -3.12
N TYR A 324 -9.90 20.19 -3.55
CA TYR A 324 -10.07 18.73 -3.54
C TYR A 324 -9.02 18.06 -4.44
N LEU A 325 -8.80 18.58 -5.65
CA LEU A 325 -7.83 18.01 -6.59
C LEU A 325 -6.37 18.09 -6.08
N ARG A 326 -6.00 19.11 -5.29
CA ARG A 326 -4.67 19.22 -4.64
C ARG A 326 -4.33 18.05 -3.72
N GLN A 327 -5.30 17.28 -3.25
CA GLN A 327 -5.04 16.11 -2.41
C GLN A 327 -4.35 14.99 -3.23
N TYR A 328 -4.73 14.85 -4.50
CA TYR A 328 -4.28 13.81 -5.43
C TYR A 328 -3.17 14.31 -6.39
N PHE A 329 -3.34 15.53 -6.92
CA PHE A 329 -2.50 16.15 -7.95
C PHE A 329 -1.92 17.48 -7.45
N LYS A 330 -0.62 17.49 -7.16
CA LYS A 330 0.12 18.53 -6.43
C LYS A 330 1.11 19.27 -7.35
N SER A 331 1.44 20.51 -6.98
CA SER A 331 2.51 21.26 -7.66
C SER A 331 3.83 20.49 -7.56
N GLY A 332 4.43 20.15 -8.69
CA GLY A 332 5.57 19.24 -8.79
C GLY A 332 5.26 17.90 -9.48
N ASP A 333 3.99 17.50 -9.58
CA ASP A 333 3.60 16.26 -10.25
C ASP A 333 3.83 16.31 -11.77
N ILE A 334 4.20 15.15 -12.32
CA ILE A 334 4.04 14.87 -13.75
C ILE A 334 2.69 14.18 -13.93
N LEU A 335 1.84 14.75 -14.78
CA LEU A 335 0.56 14.18 -15.19
C LEU A 335 0.70 13.52 -16.57
N LYS A 336 -0.03 12.43 -16.80
CA LYS A 336 -0.22 11.80 -18.11
C LYS A 336 -1.69 11.95 -18.53
N TYR A 337 -1.93 12.63 -19.64
CA TYR A 337 -3.26 12.85 -20.22
C TYR A 337 -3.25 12.37 -21.67
N GLY A 338 -3.98 11.28 -21.95
CA GLY A 338 -3.88 10.55 -23.22
C GLY A 338 -2.45 10.07 -23.47
N ASN A 339 -1.87 10.49 -24.60
CA ASN A 339 -0.48 10.20 -24.98
C ASN A 339 0.51 11.29 -24.55
N ASP A 340 0.03 12.43 -24.03
CA ASP A 340 0.84 13.58 -23.65
C ASP A 340 1.18 13.58 -22.15
N TYR A 341 2.26 14.26 -21.81
CA TYR A 341 2.69 14.50 -20.43
C TYR A 341 2.58 16.00 -20.11
N TYR A 342 2.33 16.34 -18.84
CA TYR A 342 2.23 17.72 -18.37
C TYR A 342 2.93 17.84 -17.01
N TYR A 343 3.68 18.92 -16.80
CA TYR A 343 4.13 19.31 -15.47
C TYR A 343 3.05 20.16 -14.80
N LEU A 344 2.64 19.79 -13.59
CA LEU A 344 1.68 20.57 -12.80
C LEU A 344 2.44 21.55 -11.90
N TYR A 345 2.26 22.86 -12.11
CA TYR A 345 2.89 23.90 -11.30
C TYR A 345 1.91 25.02 -10.98
N ASN A 346 1.73 25.35 -9.69
CA ASN A 346 0.83 26.41 -9.22
C ASN A 346 -0.55 26.43 -9.93
N GLN A 347 -1.22 25.27 -9.99
CA GLN A 347 -2.54 25.07 -10.63
C GLN A 347 -2.58 25.29 -12.15
N GLN A 348 -1.40 25.42 -12.79
CA GLN A 348 -1.24 25.42 -14.23
C GLN A 348 -0.67 24.08 -14.71
N LYS A 349 -1.20 23.56 -15.81
CA LYS A 349 -0.63 22.43 -16.54
C LYS A 349 0.30 22.96 -17.63
N ILE A 350 1.51 22.42 -17.71
CA ILE A 350 2.55 22.85 -18.66
C ILE A 350 2.90 21.64 -19.52
N LYS A 351 2.53 21.66 -20.80
CA LYS A 351 2.73 20.51 -21.70
C LYS A 351 4.21 20.16 -21.83
N LEU A 352 4.51 18.88 -21.65
CA LEU A 352 5.82 18.25 -21.86
C LEU A 352 5.74 17.32 -23.07
N ASN A 353 6.73 17.41 -23.96
CA ASN A 353 6.96 16.38 -24.97
C ASN A 353 7.89 15.27 -24.40
N ASN A 354 7.91 14.10 -25.06
CA ASN A 354 8.70 12.95 -24.64
C ASN A 354 10.19 13.23 -24.40
N ASN A 355 10.78 14.18 -25.14
CA ASN A 355 12.18 14.56 -25.02
C ASN A 355 12.41 15.46 -23.80
N SER A 356 11.53 16.45 -23.58
CA SER A 356 11.61 17.41 -22.47
C SER A 356 11.41 16.77 -21.08
N LEU A 357 10.68 15.65 -21.01
CA LEU A 357 10.53 14.88 -19.77
C LEU A 357 11.85 14.18 -19.42
N THR A 358 12.46 13.49 -20.39
CA THR A 358 13.75 12.80 -20.21
C THR A 358 14.91 13.80 -20.00
N SER A 359 14.98 14.90 -20.75
CA SER A 359 16.07 15.89 -20.66
C SER A 359 16.09 16.65 -19.33
N ARG A 360 14.96 16.69 -18.62
CA ARG A 360 14.83 17.26 -17.26
C ARG A 360 14.96 16.21 -16.15
N GLY A 361 15.31 14.96 -16.49
CA GLY A 361 15.58 13.89 -15.52
C GLY A 361 14.33 13.27 -14.87
N TYR A 362 13.12 13.53 -15.38
CA TYR A 362 11.92 12.90 -14.83
C TYR A 362 11.80 11.43 -15.28
N ASN A 363 11.34 10.57 -14.37
CA ASN A 363 11.00 9.18 -14.72
C ASN A 363 9.58 9.12 -15.29
N LYS A 364 9.39 8.56 -16.49
CA LYS A 364 8.07 8.38 -17.11
C LYS A 364 7.12 7.52 -16.26
N SER A 365 7.65 6.54 -15.53
CA SER A 365 6.87 5.67 -14.64
C SER A 365 6.36 6.39 -13.38
N ALA A 366 6.82 7.62 -13.10
CA ALA A 366 6.30 8.46 -12.02
C ALA A 366 5.15 9.38 -12.48
N ALA A 367 4.74 9.34 -13.76
CA ALA A 367 3.66 10.17 -14.27
C ALA A 367 2.28 9.65 -13.83
N LYS A 368 1.52 10.47 -13.09
CA LYS A 368 0.17 10.15 -12.63
C LYS A 368 -0.83 10.22 -13.79
N PRO A 369 -1.62 9.18 -14.09
CA PRO A 369 -2.71 9.30 -15.05
C PRO A 369 -3.78 10.27 -14.53
N ILE A 370 -4.34 11.11 -15.41
CA ILE A 370 -5.41 12.04 -15.06
C ILE A 370 -6.56 11.96 -16.08
N ALA A 371 -7.80 11.90 -15.59
CA ALA A 371 -9.01 11.93 -16.41
C ALA A 371 -9.39 13.36 -16.81
N ASP A 372 -10.05 13.52 -17.96
CA ASP A 372 -10.41 14.83 -18.53
C ASP A 372 -11.20 15.72 -17.55
N LYS A 373 -12.18 15.15 -16.84
CA LYS A 373 -12.98 15.83 -15.80
C LYS A 373 -12.16 16.47 -14.66
N TYR A 374 -10.90 16.06 -14.48
CA TYR A 374 -9.96 16.69 -13.54
C TYR A 374 -8.96 17.58 -14.28
N PHE A 375 -8.47 17.12 -15.42
CA PHE A 375 -7.48 17.80 -16.24
C PHE A 375 -7.95 19.18 -16.75
N THR A 376 -9.24 19.35 -16.97
CA THR A 376 -9.89 20.61 -17.37
C THR A 376 -9.89 21.70 -16.29
N PHE A 377 -9.75 21.36 -15.01
CA PHE A 377 -9.66 22.36 -13.92
C PHE A 377 -8.33 23.12 -13.91
N TYR A 378 -7.26 22.53 -14.45
CA TYR A 378 -5.96 23.17 -14.56
C TYR A 378 -5.92 24.06 -15.79
N LYS A 379 -5.52 25.32 -15.60
CA LYS A 379 -5.32 26.26 -16.71
C LYS A 379 -4.07 25.87 -17.49
N GLU A 380 -4.07 26.05 -18.80
CA GLU A 380 -2.81 26.00 -19.56
C GLU A 380 -1.86 27.06 -18.99
N GLY A 381 -0.68 26.63 -18.57
CA GLY A 381 0.40 27.52 -18.19
C GLY A 381 1.07 28.13 -19.42
N PRO A 382 2.01 29.07 -19.23
CA PRO A 382 2.93 29.42 -20.29
C PRO A 382 3.74 28.17 -20.64
N ALA A 383 3.36 27.49 -21.72
CA ALA A 383 4.03 26.26 -22.13
C ALA A 383 5.52 26.53 -22.35
N TYR A 384 6.36 25.80 -21.62
CA TYR A 384 7.81 25.85 -21.81
C TYR A 384 8.14 25.05 -23.08
N TRP A 385 8.13 25.74 -24.22
CA TRP A 385 8.05 25.18 -25.58
C TRP A 385 9.29 24.40 -26.08
N GLY A 386 9.84 23.49 -25.29
CA GLY A 386 10.73 22.45 -25.82
C GLY A 386 11.65 21.75 -24.82
N ALA A 387 12.61 21.03 -25.40
CA ALA A 387 13.62 20.25 -24.70
C ALA A 387 14.67 21.09 -23.94
N TYR A 388 14.69 22.41 -24.19
CA TYR A 388 15.68 23.36 -23.68
C TYR A 388 15.09 24.33 -22.65
N HIS A 389 15.93 24.81 -21.74
CA HIS A 389 15.56 25.74 -20.68
C HIS A 389 15.90 27.20 -21.02
N ASP A 390 15.33 28.15 -20.29
CA ASP A 390 15.66 29.57 -20.41
C ASP A 390 17.15 29.82 -20.17
N GLY A 391 17.74 30.69 -20.98
CA GLY A 391 19.17 30.96 -20.96
C GLY A 391 20.03 29.82 -21.50
N GLN A 392 19.47 28.74 -22.08
CA GLN A 392 20.26 27.76 -22.82
C GLN A 392 20.63 28.31 -24.20
N VAL A 393 21.87 28.08 -24.66
CA VAL A 393 22.29 28.39 -26.02
C VAL A 393 22.30 27.14 -26.89
N VAL A 394 21.72 27.25 -28.09
CA VAL A 394 21.40 26.10 -28.96
C VAL A 394 21.64 26.47 -30.42
N LYS A 395 22.10 25.52 -31.25
CA LYS A 395 22.14 25.66 -32.72
C LYS A 395 21.66 24.39 -33.42
N PHE A 396 21.15 24.54 -34.64
CA PHE A 396 20.93 23.40 -35.54
C PHE A 396 22.29 22.83 -36.04
N PRO A 397 22.39 21.54 -36.42
CA PRO A 397 23.68 20.89 -36.63
C PRO A 397 24.47 21.41 -37.83
N LYS A 398 23.78 22.01 -38.80
CA LYS A 398 24.34 22.56 -40.05
C LYS A 398 24.08 24.07 -40.22
N LYS A 399 23.80 24.81 -39.13
CA LYS A 399 23.62 26.28 -39.15
C LYS A 399 24.67 26.95 -38.26
N VAL A 400 25.19 28.09 -38.72
CA VAL A 400 26.13 28.92 -37.95
C VAL A 400 25.43 29.75 -36.86
N THR A 401 24.14 30.05 -37.04
CA THR A 401 23.34 30.82 -36.10
C THR A 401 23.16 30.07 -34.78
N VAL A 402 23.68 30.64 -33.70
CA VAL A 402 23.39 30.24 -32.32
C VAL A 402 22.20 31.05 -31.83
N TYR A 403 21.29 30.41 -31.11
CA TYR A 403 20.13 31.03 -30.48
C TYR A 403 20.27 30.93 -28.97
N VAL A 404 19.83 31.95 -28.24
CA VAL A 404 19.52 31.83 -26.81
C VAL A 404 18.01 31.61 -26.64
N ILE A 405 17.63 30.74 -25.71
CA ILE A 405 16.24 30.49 -25.35
C ILE A 405 15.76 31.52 -24.33
N ASP A 406 14.61 32.12 -24.59
CA ASP A 406 13.93 33.14 -23.79
C ASP A 406 12.42 32.81 -23.74
N GLY A 407 12.04 31.93 -22.82
CA GLY A 407 10.69 31.39 -22.70
C GLY A 407 10.23 30.69 -23.97
N GLN A 408 9.22 31.26 -24.63
CA GLN A 408 8.70 30.76 -25.90
C GLN A 408 9.56 31.13 -27.13
N TYR A 409 10.61 31.94 -26.97
CA TYR A 409 11.40 32.49 -28.06
C TYR A 409 12.78 31.82 -28.20
N LYS A 410 13.18 31.57 -29.44
CA LYS A 410 14.59 31.43 -29.82
C LYS A 410 15.06 32.77 -30.37
N ARG A 411 16.04 33.41 -29.71
CA ARG A 411 16.62 34.69 -30.15
C ARG A 411 17.99 34.44 -30.78
N PRO A 412 18.17 34.67 -32.09
CA PRO A 412 19.47 34.50 -32.72
C PRO A 412 20.47 35.51 -32.16
N LEU A 413 21.68 35.07 -31.84
CA LEU A 413 22.78 35.94 -31.43
C LEU A 413 23.44 36.51 -32.69
N ALA A 414 23.69 37.82 -32.73
CA ALA A 414 24.18 38.49 -33.94
C ALA A 414 25.56 37.97 -34.39
N ASN A 415 26.45 37.61 -33.45
CA ASN A 415 27.79 37.07 -33.71
C ASN A 415 28.40 36.42 -32.45
N GLU A 416 29.61 35.87 -32.58
CA GLU A 416 30.34 35.23 -31.48
C GLU A 416 30.78 36.22 -30.37
N PHE A 417 30.95 37.51 -30.68
CA PHE A 417 31.20 38.51 -29.63
C PHE A 417 29.98 38.67 -28.73
N VAL A 418 28.76 38.60 -29.26
CA VAL A 418 27.54 38.59 -28.42
C VAL A 418 27.50 37.34 -27.53
N LEU A 419 27.84 36.16 -28.06
CA LEU A 419 27.92 34.92 -27.27
C LEU A 419 28.89 35.08 -26.07
N LYS A 420 30.10 35.57 -26.34
CA LYS A 420 31.14 35.84 -25.33
C LYS A 420 30.73 36.95 -24.36
N PHE A 421 30.11 38.02 -24.85
CA PHE A 421 29.59 39.13 -24.04
C PHE A 421 28.44 38.68 -23.13
N LEU A 422 27.62 37.73 -23.57
CA LEU A 422 26.63 37.02 -22.75
C LEU A 422 27.24 35.93 -21.84
N ASN A 423 28.57 35.79 -21.80
CA ASN A 423 29.33 34.85 -20.96
C ASN A 423 28.95 33.37 -21.21
N TYR A 424 28.59 33.04 -22.45
CA TYR A 424 28.57 31.65 -22.91
C TYR A 424 29.89 31.30 -23.56
N LYS A 425 30.33 30.07 -23.34
CA LYS A 425 31.43 29.44 -24.07
C LYS A 425 30.88 28.64 -25.25
N THR A 426 31.73 28.32 -26.21
CA THR A 426 31.38 27.42 -27.32
C THR A 426 31.03 26.00 -26.85
N SER A 427 31.53 25.58 -25.69
CA SER A 427 31.15 24.33 -24.99
C SER A 427 29.70 24.28 -24.55
N ASP A 428 29.06 25.44 -24.35
CA ASP A 428 27.76 25.54 -23.72
C ASP A 428 26.63 25.44 -24.77
N ILE A 429 27.00 25.51 -26.06
CA ILE A 429 26.09 25.45 -27.21
C ILE A 429 25.64 24.00 -27.44
N ILE A 430 24.39 23.71 -27.10
CA ILE A 430 23.76 22.44 -27.44
C ILE A 430 23.52 22.37 -28.96
N ILE A 431 23.84 21.23 -29.56
CA ILE A 431 23.50 20.93 -30.96
C ILE A 431 22.16 20.20 -30.98
N ASP A 432 21.13 20.87 -31.48
CA ASP A 432 19.79 20.30 -31.64
C ASP A 432 19.77 19.30 -32.82
N LYS A 433 19.94 18.01 -32.51
CA LYS A 433 19.94 16.95 -33.52
C LYS A 433 18.54 16.56 -34.00
N ASP A 434 17.52 16.75 -33.16
CA ASP A 434 16.17 16.22 -33.39
C ASP A 434 15.18 17.30 -33.88
N GLY A 435 15.65 18.53 -34.10
CA GLY A 435 14.83 19.64 -34.56
C GLY A 435 13.94 20.27 -33.48
N ASN A 436 14.21 19.99 -32.19
CA ASN A 436 13.47 20.52 -31.04
C ASN A 436 13.41 22.06 -31.04
N LEU A 437 14.44 22.73 -31.57
CA LEU A 437 14.54 24.18 -31.68
C LEU A 437 13.50 24.77 -32.65
N ASN A 438 12.84 23.97 -33.49
CA ASN A 438 11.73 24.43 -34.33
C ASN A 438 10.47 24.80 -33.52
N ASN A 439 10.29 24.24 -32.33
CA ASN A 439 9.11 24.50 -31.47
C ASN A 439 9.08 25.91 -30.85
N TYR A 440 10.22 26.61 -30.81
CA TYR A 440 10.32 27.97 -30.27
C TYR A 440 10.01 29.01 -31.35
N LYS A 441 9.26 30.06 -30.99
CA LYS A 441 8.95 31.21 -31.86
C LYS A 441 10.23 32.00 -32.15
N ASN A 442 10.34 32.60 -33.33
CA ASN A 442 11.45 33.52 -33.62
C ASN A 442 11.31 34.77 -32.74
N GLY A 443 12.33 35.06 -31.93
CA GLY A 443 12.48 36.34 -31.23
C GLY A 443 13.44 37.28 -31.97
N ALA A 444 13.47 38.55 -31.57
CA ALA A 444 14.40 39.54 -32.12
C ALA A 444 15.87 39.13 -31.91
N VAL A 445 16.74 39.56 -32.83
CA VAL A 445 18.19 39.36 -32.77
C VAL A 445 18.76 39.97 -31.48
N VAL A 446 19.66 39.26 -30.81
CA VAL A 446 20.42 39.82 -29.70
C VAL A 446 21.74 40.37 -30.23
N GLU A 447 21.90 41.69 -30.15
CA GLU A 447 23.12 42.40 -30.52
C GLU A 447 23.91 42.86 -29.27
N HIS A 448 23.20 43.19 -28.19
CA HIS A 448 23.74 43.82 -26.98
C HIS A 448 23.01 43.31 -25.72
N SER A 449 23.65 43.33 -24.55
CA SER A 449 23.04 42.80 -23.31
C SER A 449 21.84 43.61 -22.82
N ASN A 450 21.77 44.91 -23.13
CA ASN A 450 20.71 45.79 -22.62
C ASN A 450 19.29 45.35 -23.05
N TYR A 451 19.17 44.64 -24.17
CA TYR A 451 17.92 44.01 -24.63
C TYR A 451 17.45 42.84 -23.73
N LEU A 452 18.29 42.35 -22.82
CA LEU A 452 18.01 41.22 -21.90
C LEU A 452 18.21 41.56 -20.40
N THR A 453 18.97 42.61 -20.05
CA THR A 453 19.46 42.82 -18.66
C THR A 453 19.04 44.14 -17.99
N GLY A 454 18.21 44.96 -18.65
CA GLY A 454 17.56 46.18 -18.13
C GLY A 454 18.13 46.84 -16.86
N LYS A 455 19.20 47.66 -17.00
CA LYS A 455 19.84 48.47 -15.94
C LYS A 455 20.35 47.73 -14.67
N CYS A 456 20.30 46.40 -14.59
CA CYS A 456 20.89 45.66 -13.48
C CYS A 456 22.42 45.48 -13.69
N PRO A 457 23.29 45.84 -12.73
CA PRO A 457 24.73 45.59 -12.82
C PRO A 457 25.08 44.10 -12.65
N LEU A 458 24.17 43.31 -12.05
CA LEU A 458 24.24 41.86 -12.11
C LEU A 458 23.61 41.38 -13.42
N LYS A 459 24.47 40.92 -14.33
CA LYS A 459 24.13 40.28 -15.60
C LYS A 459 23.06 39.19 -15.41
N ASN A 460 22.14 39.04 -16.36
CA ASN A 460 21.21 37.90 -16.38
C ASN A 460 21.97 36.57 -16.30
N TYR A 461 21.41 35.63 -15.56
CA TYR A 461 21.98 34.34 -15.15
C TYR A 461 23.25 34.43 -14.28
N SER A 462 23.50 35.56 -13.60
CA SER A 462 24.50 35.64 -12.52
C SER A 462 24.03 34.91 -11.27
N LEU A 463 24.95 34.22 -10.59
CA LEU A 463 24.73 33.77 -9.20
C LEU A 463 25.23 34.83 -8.22
N ALA A 464 24.45 35.13 -7.19
CA ALA A 464 24.80 36.12 -6.17
C ALA A 464 24.30 35.74 -4.77
N LYS A 465 25.00 36.22 -3.73
CA LYS A 465 24.52 36.25 -2.33
C LYS A 465 24.94 37.54 -1.63
N SER A 466 24.30 37.88 -0.51
CA SER A 466 24.79 38.94 0.37
C SER A 466 25.98 38.46 1.23
N PRO A 467 26.82 39.35 1.79
CA PRO A 467 28.01 38.95 2.54
C PRO A 467 27.70 37.96 3.66
N ASN A 468 26.76 38.33 4.53
CA ASN A 468 26.37 37.56 5.70
C ASN A 468 25.17 36.62 5.45
N GLY A 469 24.60 36.62 4.23
CA GLY A 469 23.45 35.77 3.89
C GLY A 469 23.85 34.35 3.50
N THR A 470 23.02 33.37 3.86
CA THR A 470 23.17 31.96 3.47
C THR A 470 22.51 31.63 2.13
N THR A 471 21.43 32.33 1.77
CA THR A 471 20.70 32.15 0.51
C THR A 471 21.52 32.59 -0.69
N VAL A 472 21.66 31.70 -1.68
CA VAL A 472 22.15 32.03 -3.02
C VAL A 472 20.96 32.31 -3.93
N TYR A 473 21.11 33.27 -4.84
CA TYR A 473 20.11 33.68 -5.82
C TYR A 473 20.69 33.54 -7.24
N LEU A 474 19.87 33.07 -8.18
CA LEU A 474 20.09 33.27 -9.61
C LEU A 474 19.40 34.58 -10.01
N ILE A 475 20.13 35.53 -10.58
CA ILE A 475 19.57 36.75 -11.13
C ILE A 475 19.05 36.44 -12.53
N ALA A 476 17.74 36.31 -12.72
CA ALA A 476 17.13 35.94 -14.00
C ALA A 476 15.91 36.82 -14.30
N ASN A 477 15.84 37.29 -15.54
CA ASN A 477 14.76 38.08 -16.16
C ASN A 477 14.34 39.28 -15.29
N GLY A 478 15.36 40.01 -14.81
CA GLY A 478 15.20 41.18 -13.93
C GLY A 478 14.86 40.87 -12.48
N ARG A 479 14.82 39.60 -12.06
CA ARG A 479 14.46 39.13 -10.72
C ARG A 479 15.60 38.35 -10.06
N LYS A 480 15.53 38.17 -8.74
CA LYS A 480 16.41 37.27 -7.96
C LYS A 480 15.63 36.03 -7.55
N MET A 481 16.10 34.85 -7.95
CA MET A 481 15.44 33.56 -7.73
C MET A 481 16.24 32.75 -6.69
N PRO A 482 15.78 32.62 -5.44
CA PRO A 482 16.53 31.95 -4.39
C PRO A 482 16.57 30.44 -4.60
N PHE A 483 17.73 29.80 -4.45
CA PHE A 483 17.80 28.33 -4.39
C PHE A 483 17.30 27.85 -3.03
N VAL A 484 16.34 26.91 -3.02
CA VAL A 484 15.73 26.43 -1.75
C VAL A 484 16.71 25.67 -0.87
N ASN A 485 17.74 25.02 -1.45
CA ASN A 485 18.83 24.37 -0.72
C ASN A 485 20.05 24.08 -1.63
N GLN A 486 21.15 23.64 -1.01
CA GLN A 486 22.40 23.29 -1.69
C GLN A 486 22.29 22.12 -2.68
N LYS A 487 21.46 21.10 -2.42
CA LYS A 487 21.28 19.96 -3.34
C LYS A 487 20.73 20.46 -4.67
N VAL A 488 19.73 21.33 -4.64
CA VAL A 488 19.12 21.94 -5.83
C VAL A 488 20.12 22.82 -6.59
N PHE A 489 20.86 23.66 -5.88
CA PHE A 489 21.92 24.48 -6.48
C PHE A 489 22.95 23.62 -7.25
N LEU A 490 23.44 22.54 -6.64
CA LEU A 490 24.40 21.62 -7.28
C LEU A 490 23.76 20.77 -8.39
N GLN A 491 22.49 20.40 -8.26
CA GLN A 491 21.72 19.61 -9.23
C GLN A 491 21.58 20.34 -10.58
N TYR A 492 21.40 21.66 -10.57
CA TYR A 492 21.43 22.49 -11.78
C TYR A 492 22.85 22.84 -12.26
N GLY A 493 23.88 22.14 -11.78
CA GLY A 493 25.27 22.27 -12.22
C GLY A 493 25.98 23.54 -11.74
N PHE A 494 25.33 24.36 -10.91
CA PHE A 494 25.93 25.59 -10.39
C PHE A 494 27.02 25.28 -9.36
N LYS A 495 28.07 26.11 -9.35
CA LYS A 495 29.25 25.94 -8.49
C LYS A 495 29.37 27.13 -7.55
N PHE A 496 29.68 26.89 -6.27
CA PHE A 496 29.82 27.97 -5.29
C PHE A 496 30.93 28.97 -5.65
N SER A 497 31.96 28.52 -6.37
CA SER A 497 33.00 29.36 -7.00
C SER A 497 32.45 30.47 -7.93
N ASN A 498 31.24 30.31 -8.43
CA ASN A 498 30.62 31.22 -9.40
C ASN A 498 29.64 32.20 -8.71
N VAL A 499 29.41 32.05 -7.40
CA VAL A 499 28.51 32.90 -6.62
C VAL A 499 29.23 34.19 -6.24
N LYS A 500 28.76 35.32 -6.74
CA LYS A 500 29.30 36.63 -6.39
C LYS A 500 28.78 37.06 -5.02
N VAL A 501 29.66 37.54 -4.15
CA VAL A 501 29.23 38.30 -2.97
C VAL A 501 28.92 39.72 -3.40
N VAL A 502 27.72 40.20 -3.10
CA VAL A 502 27.18 41.50 -3.55
C VAL A 502 26.46 42.17 -2.39
N ASP A 503 26.63 43.48 -2.24
CA ASP A 503 25.95 44.24 -1.18
C ASP A 503 24.41 44.08 -1.20
N TRP A 504 23.80 44.10 -0.02
CA TRP A 504 22.35 43.96 0.14
C TRP A 504 21.57 45.17 -0.39
N GLY A 505 22.17 46.37 -0.42
CA GLY A 505 21.59 47.53 -1.09
C GLY A 505 21.46 47.37 -2.60
N ILE A 506 22.18 46.44 -3.22
CA ILE A 506 22.04 46.05 -4.63
C ILE A 506 21.03 44.91 -4.77
N LEU A 507 21.20 43.82 -4.01
CA LEU A 507 20.29 42.65 -4.06
C LEU A 507 18.85 42.97 -3.61
N GLY A 508 18.68 43.89 -2.66
CA GLY A 508 17.37 44.35 -2.19
C GLY A 508 16.56 45.11 -3.25
N ARG A 509 17.23 45.73 -4.24
CA ARG A 509 16.57 46.47 -5.34
C ARG A 509 16.13 45.58 -6.49
N ILE A 510 16.55 44.31 -6.51
CA ILE A 510 16.10 43.33 -7.51
C ILE A 510 14.84 42.65 -6.97
N PRO A 511 13.69 42.71 -7.68
CA PRO A 511 12.46 42.04 -7.26
C PRO A 511 12.63 40.53 -7.13
N ASP A 512 11.93 39.92 -6.18
CA ASP A 512 11.95 38.47 -6.02
C ASP A 512 11.31 37.74 -7.21
N GLY A 513 11.92 36.62 -7.59
CA GLY A 513 11.37 35.62 -8.49
C GLY A 513 11.06 34.33 -7.74
N GLN A 514 10.50 33.34 -8.45
CA GLN A 514 10.16 32.07 -7.82
C GLN A 514 11.43 31.36 -7.32
N PRO A 515 11.37 30.65 -6.17
CA PRO A 515 12.48 29.84 -5.72
C PRO A 515 12.82 28.75 -6.74
N ILE A 516 14.11 28.43 -6.84
CA ILE A 516 14.62 27.31 -7.65
C ILE A 516 14.61 26.07 -6.73
N ILE A 517 13.89 25.03 -7.17
CA ILE A 517 13.51 23.81 -6.44
C ILE A 517 13.99 22.57 -7.19
#